data_AF-A0A5C8PQ30-F1
#
_entry.id   AF-A0A5C8PQ30-F1
#
_cell.length_a   1.000
_cell.length_b   1.000
_cell.length_c   1.000
_cell.angle_alpha   90.00
_cell.angle_beta   90.00
_cell.angle_gamma   90.00
#
_symmetry.space_group_name_H-M   'P 1'
#
loop_
_entity.id
_entity.type
_entity.pdbx_description
1 polymer ?
#
loop_
_entity_poly.entity_id
_entity_poly.type
_entity_poly.pdbx_seq_one_letter_code
_entity_poly.pdbx_strand_id
1 'polypeptide(L)'
;MVHNLTAGEKALLNPIFKLMLPYSRIVCKVNTDNIGGSGNSITPKGTPYFSVSVYTPDFSTAGLAKQWVFVHEMTHVWQYYHGQNVILEAIGLGIQKMGNYGASYAYALTPTSNFGDFNLEQQASIVADYWILTKGGIPQDNLAKTPKLADYTSTMKDFSAGGPPHRPSLDDYPSTW
;
A
#
# COMPACT_ATOMS: atom_id res chain seq x y z
N MET A 1 -8.20 18.08 5.77
CA MET A 1 -6.90 18.26 6.46
C MET A 1 -5.80 17.66 5.61
N VAL A 2 -4.56 18.15 5.75
CA VAL A 2 -3.41 17.72 4.96
C VAL A 2 -2.14 17.82 5.80
N HIS A 3 -1.24 16.83 5.71
CA HIS A 3 0.08 16.90 6.36
C HIS A 3 1.18 16.28 5.49
N ASN A 4 2.40 16.77 5.63
CA ASN A 4 3.61 16.11 5.13
C ASN A 4 4.03 15.01 6.09
N LEU A 5 4.71 13.97 5.60
CA LEU A 5 5.17 12.89 6.46
C LEU A 5 5.97 13.40 7.68
N THR A 6 5.54 13.00 8.88
CA THR A 6 6.22 13.31 10.13
C THR A 6 7.54 12.54 10.24
N ALA A 7 8.38 12.91 11.22
CA ALA A 7 9.59 12.14 11.50
C ALA A 7 9.26 10.69 11.94
N GLY A 8 8.19 10.50 12.72
CA GLY A 8 7.74 9.20 13.17
C GLY A 8 7.22 8.34 12.01
N GLU A 9 6.47 8.92 11.08
CA GLU A 9 5.97 8.21 9.90
C GLU A 9 7.10 7.80 8.96
N LYS A 10 8.09 8.66 8.75
CA LYS A 10 9.30 8.31 8.00
C LYS A 10 10.03 7.13 8.66
N ALA A 11 10.19 7.16 9.98
CA ALA A 11 10.81 6.08 10.74
C ALA A 11 10.00 4.77 10.68
N LEU A 12 8.67 4.85 10.63
CA LEU A 12 7.77 3.70 10.48
C LEU A 12 7.97 3.02 9.11
N LEU A 13 8.11 3.81 8.05
CA LEU A 13 8.20 3.33 6.67
C LEU A 13 9.61 2.89 6.26
N ASN A 14 10.66 3.52 6.80
CA ASN A 14 12.04 3.30 6.36
C ASN A 14 12.51 1.82 6.40
N PRO A 15 12.14 0.99 7.40
CA PRO A 15 12.52 -0.42 7.40
C PRO A 15 11.99 -1.22 6.20
N ILE A 16 10.87 -0.79 5.62
CA ILE A 16 10.19 -1.46 4.51
C ILE A 16 10.61 -0.83 3.18
N PHE A 17 10.40 0.47 3.05
CA PHE A 17 10.51 1.18 1.77
C PHE A 17 11.91 1.76 1.51
N LYS A 18 12.74 1.93 2.54
CA LYS A 18 14.13 2.43 2.43
C LYS A 18 14.25 3.70 1.57
N LEU A 19 14.80 3.60 0.36
CA LEU A 19 14.96 4.70 -0.59
C LEU A 19 13.95 4.64 -1.75
N MET A 20 13.01 3.69 -1.73
CA MET A 20 12.03 3.43 -2.78
C MET A 20 10.81 4.37 -2.72
N LEU A 21 10.75 5.27 -1.74
CA LEU A 21 9.68 6.29 -1.64
C LEU A 21 10.26 7.71 -1.74
N PRO A 22 9.57 8.64 -2.42
CA PRO A 22 9.99 10.03 -2.48
C PRO A 22 9.50 10.77 -1.23
N TYR A 23 10.00 10.41 -0.05
CA TYR A 23 9.52 10.87 1.26
C TYR A 23 9.25 12.38 1.38
N SER A 24 10.10 13.21 0.77
CA SER A 24 9.96 14.68 0.83
C SER A 24 8.80 15.22 -0.01
N ARG A 25 8.23 14.40 -0.90
CA ARG A 25 7.11 14.76 -1.80
C ARG A 25 5.77 14.17 -1.34
N ILE A 26 5.77 13.28 -0.35
CA ILE A 26 4.56 12.59 0.12
C ILE A 26 3.77 13.52 1.04
N VAL A 27 2.48 13.64 0.71
CA VAL A 27 1.49 14.42 1.44
C VAL A 27 0.27 13.56 1.70
N CYS A 28 -0.10 13.40 2.96
CA CYS A 28 -1.28 12.65 3.40
C CYS A 28 -2.49 13.58 3.49
N LYS A 29 -3.61 13.17 2.90
CA LYS A 29 -4.87 13.93 2.87
C LYS A 29 -6.01 13.16 3.51
N VAL A 30 -7.10 13.87 3.79
CA VAL A 30 -8.37 13.28 4.21
C VAL A 30 -9.30 13.15 3.00
N ASN A 31 -9.93 11.99 2.83
CA ASN A 31 -11.00 11.72 1.86
C ASN A 31 -12.33 12.28 2.38
N THR A 32 -12.46 13.61 2.49
CA THR A 32 -13.70 14.26 2.98
C THR A 32 -14.89 14.07 2.05
N ASP A 33 -14.61 13.85 0.77
CA ASP A 33 -15.64 13.68 -0.27
C ASP A 33 -16.16 12.24 -0.32
N ASN A 34 -15.65 11.34 0.55
CA ASN A 34 -16.02 9.93 0.63
C ASN A 34 -15.91 9.22 -0.74
N ILE A 35 -14.86 9.53 -1.51
CA ILE A 35 -14.61 8.91 -2.81
C ILE A 35 -14.48 7.40 -2.60
N GLY A 36 -15.31 6.63 -3.31
CA GLY A 36 -15.40 5.16 -3.18
C GLY A 36 -16.24 4.67 -1.99
N GLY A 37 -16.60 5.54 -1.05
CA GLY A 37 -17.35 5.20 0.16
C GLY A 37 -16.76 5.89 1.40
N SER A 38 -17.56 6.04 2.47
CA SER A 38 -17.14 6.77 3.68
C SER A 38 -16.05 6.08 4.50
N GLY A 39 -15.86 4.78 4.30
CA GLY A 39 -14.79 4.00 4.93
C GLY A 39 -13.48 3.97 4.12
N ASN A 40 -13.48 4.47 2.89
CA ASN A 40 -12.41 4.17 1.94
C ASN A 40 -11.23 5.13 2.06
N SER A 41 -10.04 4.54 2.18
CA SER A 41 -8.78 5.20 1.85
C SER A 41 -8.45 4.89 0.38
N ILE A 42 -7.87 5.86 -0.33
CA ILE A 42 -7.53 5.74 -1.74
C ILE A 42 -6.23 6.48 -2.03
N THR A 43 -5.46 6.03 -3.03
CA THR A 43 -4.20 6.68 -3.42
C THR A 43 -4.17 7.06 -4.91
N PRO A 44 -5.05 7.96 -5.38
CA PRO A 44 -5.03 8.42 -6.76
C PRO A 44 -3.72 9.17 -7.07
N LYS A 45 -3.07 8.79 -8.17
CA LYS A 45 -1.87 9.46 -8.71
C LYS A 45 -0.76 9.62 -7.65
N GLY A 46 -0.58 8.61 -6.80
CA GLY A 46 0.45 8.58 -5.75
C GLY A 46 0.21 9.54 -4.59
N THR A 47 -1.00 10.10 -4.45
CA THR A 47 -1.39 10.92 -3.29
C THR A 47 -2.38 10.14 -2.42
N PRO A 48 -2.02 9.77 -1.18
CA PRO A 48 -2.91 9.03 -0.30
C PRO A 48 -3.95 9.94 0.37
N TYR A 49 -5.21 9.56 0.27
CA TYR A 49 -6.37 10.16 0.92
C TYR A 49 -6.98 9.12 1.85
N PHE A 50 -6.85 9.35 3.15
CA PHE A 50 -7.38 8.46 4.17
C PHE A 50 -8.82 8.79 4.49
N SER A 51 -9.65 7.77 4.73
CA SER A 51 -11.01 7.99 5.23
C SER A 51 -11.03 8.80 6.52
N VAL A 52 -12.14 9.49 6.79
CA VAL A 52 -12.27 10.35 7.98
C VAL A 52 -12.04 9.57 9.28
N SER A 53 -12.43 8.29 9.32
CA SER A 53 -12.23 7.43 10.50
C SER A 53 -10.79 6.95 10.66
N VAL A 54 -10.04 6.78 9.56
CA VAL A 54 -8.66 6.29 9.58
C VAL A 54 -7.66 7.42 9.81
N TYR A 55 -7.87 8.59 9.17
CA TYR A 55 -6.90 9.68 9.17
C TYR A 55 -6.38 10.01 10.58
N THR A 56 -5.07 10.16 10.67
CA THR A 56 -4.37 10.58 11.89
C THR A 56 -3.32 11.62 11.48
N PRO A 57 -3.13 12.73 12.23
CA PRO A 57 -2.10 13.72 11.93
C PRO A 57 -0.66 13.18 12.02
N ASP A 58 -0.46 12.08 12.75
CA ASP A 58 0.76 11.29 12.79
C ASP A 58 0.43 9.80 12.98
N PHE A 59 0.49 9.01 11.91
CA PHE A 59 0.18 7.59 11.95
C PHE A 59 1.14 6.79 12.83
N SER A 60 2.38 7.25 13.06
CA SER A 60 3.34 6.55 13.92
C SER A 60 2.90 6.49 15.39
N THR A 61 1.96 7.34 15.79
CA THR A 61 1.35 7.38 17.13
C THR A 61 0.00 6.66 17.20
N ALA A 62 -0.52 6.19 16.07
CA ALA A 62 -1.81 5.51 15.98
C ALA A 62 -1.72 4.04 16.41
N GLY A 63 -2.88 3.40 16.63
CA GLY A 63 -2.95 1.95 16.83
C GLY A 63 -2.56 1.16 15.57
N LEU A 64 -2.16 -0.10 15.75
CA LEU A 64 -1.63 -0.96 14.67
C LEU A 64 -2.56 -1.06 13.45
N ALA A 65 -3.87 -1.08 13.64
CA ALA A 65 -4.82 -1.14 12.52
C ALA A 65 -4.72 0.09 11.59
N LYS A 66 -4.56 1.29 12.16
CA LYS A 66 -4.39 2.51 11.36
C LYS A 66 -3.01 2.60 10.73
N GLN A 67 -1.98 2.10 11.43
CA GLN A 67 -0.63 2.00 10.88
C GLN A 67 -0.56 1.00 9.72
N TRP A 68 -1.30 -0.10 9.80
CA TRP A 68 -1.44 -1.06 8.71
C TRP A 68 -2.04 -0.40 7.46
N VAL A 69 -3.16 0.33 7.60
CA VAL A 69 -3.76 1.06 6.47
C VAL A 69 -2.78 2.11 5.92
N PHE A 70 -2.03 2.79 6.79
CA PHE A 70 -1.00 3.72 6.36
C PHE A 70 0.08 3.05 5.50
N VAL A 71 0.60 1.88 5.91
CA VAL A 71 1.59 1.12 5.12
C VAL A 71 0.98 0.59 3.82
N HIS A 72 -0.27 0.16 3.83
CA HIS A 72 -1.03 -0.24 2.64
C HIS A 72 -1.05 0.89 1.60
N GLU A 73 -1.53 2.07 1.99
CA GLU A 73 -1.60 3.22 1.08
C GLU A 73 -0.21 3.69 0.62
N MET A 74 0.82 3.60 1.47
CA MET A 74 2.20 3.89 1.04
C MET A 74 2.73 2.90 0.01
N THR A 75 2.19 1.67 -0.02
CA THR A 75 2.50 0.72 -1.09
C THR A 75 1.89 1.17 -2.40
N HIS A 76 0.69 1.73 -2.41
CA HIS A 76 0.14 2.37 -3.62
C HIS A 76 0.93 3.61 -4.06
N VAL A 77 1.47 4.39 -3.13
CA VAL A 77 2.43 5.46 -3.47
C VAL A 77 3.66 4.87 -4.13
N TRP A 78 4.24 3.80 -3.58
CA TRP A 78 5.36 3.09 -4.19
C TRP A 78 5.01 2.60 -5.61
N GLN A 79 3.88 1.91 -5.78
CA GLN A 79 3.40 1.41 -7.08
C GLN A 79 3.28 2.54 -8.12
N TYR A 80 2.74 3.70 -7.72
CA TYR A 80 2.67 4.88 -8.58
C TYR A 80 4.07 5.32 -9.06
N TYR A 81 5.05 5.42 -8.15
CA TYR A 81 6.42 5.84 -8.49
C TYR A 81 7.28 4.73 -9.14
N HIS A 82 6.68 3.58 -9.45
CA HIS A 82 7.29 2.45 -10.16
C HIS A 82 6.46 2.02 -11.38
N GLY A 83 5.69 2.96 -11.96
CA GLY A 83 5.04 2.80 -13.27
C GLY A 83 3.65 2.16 -13.27
N GLN A 84 3.03 1.87 -12.11
CA GLN A 84 1.75 1.13 -12.05
C GLN A 84 0.49 2.03 -12.00
N ASN A 85 0.61 3.31 -12.35
CA ASN A 85 -0.43 4.33 -12.15
C ASN A 85 -1.78 4.08 -12.87
N VAL A 86 -1.76 3.74 -14.17
CA VAL A 86 -3.01 3.51 -14.95
C VAL A 86 -3.81 2.32 -14.41
N ILE A 87 -3.10 1.32 -13.87
CA ILE A 87 -3.71 0.11 -13.30
C ILE A 87 -4.43 0.44 -11.99
N LEU A 88 -3.85 1.30 -11.13
CA LEU A 88 -4.48 1.71 -9.88
C LEU A 88 -5.81 2.45 -10.10
N GLU A 89 -5.88 3.32 -11.10
CA GLU A 89 -7.12 4.00 -11.46
C GLU A 89 -8.20 3.00 -11.93
N ALA A 90 -7.80 2.00 -12.73
CA ALA A 90 -8.72 0.95 -13.20
C ALA A 90 -9.19 0.02 -12.06
N ILE A 91 -8.30 -0.35 -11.13
CA ILE A 91 -8.61 -1.19 -9.98
C ILE A 91 -9.56 -0.48 -9.02
N GLY A 92 -9.29 0.78 -8.67
CA GLY A 92 -10.18 1.57 -7.81
C GLY A 92 -11.59 1.67 -8.37
N LEU A 93 -11.73 1.89 -9.68
CA LEU A 93 -13.02 1.90 -10.37
C LEU A 93 -13.67 0.50 -10.44
N GLY A 94 -12.88 -0.54 -10.61
CA GLY A 94 -13.34 -1.93 -10.68
C GLY A 94 -13.86 -2.45 -9.35
N ILE A 95 -13.12 -2.25 -8.26
CA ILE A 95 -13.52 -2.64 -6.90
C ILE A 95 -14.80 -1.90 -6.49
N GLN A 96 -14.89 -0.60 -6.80
CA GLN A 96 -16.10 0.19 -6.56
C GLN A 96 -17.33 -0.39 -7.27
N LYS A 97 -17.18 -0.83 -8.53
CA LYS A 97 -18.28 -1.37 -9.33
C LYS A 97 -18.68 -2.79 -8.93
N MET A 98 -17.74 -3.62 -8.50
CA MET A 98 -17.98 -5.03 -8.24
C MET A 98 -18.39 -5.34 -6.79
N GLY A 99 -18.22 -4.39 -5.86
CA GLY A 99 -18.67 -4.54 -4.46
C GLY A 99 -17.97 -5.65 -3.66
N ASN A 100 -17.00 -6.35 -4.26
CA ASN A 100 -16.30 -7.48 -3.65
C ASN A 100 -14.92 -7.07 -3.12
N TYR A 101 -14.92 -6.16 -2.14
CA TYR A 101 -13.69 -5.64 -1.54
C TYR A 101 -12.85 -6.78 -0.93
N GLY A 102 -13.44 -7.62 -0.06
CA GLY A 102 -12.71 -8.67 0.66
C GLY A 102 -11.95 -9.68 -0.22
N ALA A 103 -12.48 -10.06 -1.39
CA ALA A 103 -11.77 -10.97 -2.30
C ALA A 103 -10.61 -10.30 -3.05
N SER A 104 -10.62 -8.97 -3.19
CA SER A 104 -9.52 -8.23 -3.82
C SER A 104 -8.31 -8.10 -2.90
N TYR A 105 -8.50 -8.14 -1.58
CA TYR A 105 -7.40 -8.07 -0.60
C TYR A 105 -6.88 -9.44 -0.19
N ALA A 106 -7.75 -10.44 -0.04
CA ALA A 106 -7.35 -11.75 0.46
C ALA A 106 -6.30 -12.43 -0.45
N TYR A 107 -5.25 -13.00 0.15
CA TYR A 107 -4.20 -13.71 -0.57
C TYR A 107 -3.66 -14.92 0.22
N ALA A 108 -2.96 -15.81 -0.49
CA ALA A 108 -2.22 -16.91 0.12
C ALA A 108 -0.81 -16.94 -0.48
N LEU A 109 0.19 -17.02 0.39
CA LEU A 109 1.59 -17.15 -0.02
C LEU A 109 1.96 -18.63 -0.17
N THR A 110 2.74 -18.93 -1.21
CA THR A 110 3.45 -20.19 -1.36
C THR A 110 4.96 -19.93 -1.28
N PRO A 111 5.80 -20.95 -1.01
CA PRO A 111 7.25 -20.77 -0.96
C PRO A 111 7.89 -20.21 -2.24
N THR A 112 7.17 -20.28 -3.37
CA THR A 112 7.63 -19.83 -4.70
C THR A 112 6.87 -18.60 -5.20
N SER A 113 6.00 -18.01 -4.37
CA SER A 113 5.25 -16.81 -4.73
C SER A 113 6.19 -15.62 -4.90
N ASN A 114 6.04 -14.93 -6.03
CA ASN A 114 6.72 -13.66 -6.31
C ASN A 114 5.77 -12.49 -6.06
N PHE A 115 6.32 -11.30 -5.81
CA PHE A 115 5.49 -10.12 -5.55
C PHE A 115 4.56 -9.77 -6.72
N GLY A 116 5.05 -9.95 -7.95
CA GLY A 116 4.30 -9.68 -9.18
C GLY A 116 3.18 -10.70 -9.50
N ASP A 117 3.09 -11.82 -8.77
CA ASP A 117 2.03 -12.82 -8.97
C ASP A 117 0.67 -12.33 -8.44
N PHE A 118 0.68 -11.25 -7.66
CA PHE A 118 -0.48 -10.71 -6.95
C PHE A 118 -1.01 -9.43 -7.60
N ASN A 119 -2.31 -9.18 -7.46
CA ASN A 119 -2.90 -7.92 -7.89
C ASN A 119 -2.40 -6.74 -7.01
N LEU A 120 -2.67 -5.50 -7.41
CA LEU A 120 -2.09 -4.33 -6.72
C LEU A 120 -2.56 -4.14 -5.28
N GLU A 121 -3.80 -4.50 -4.96
CA GLU A 121 -4.31 -4.47 -3.58
C GLU A 121 -3.66 -5.57 -2.73
N GLN A 122 -3.57 -6.78 -3.27
CA GLN A 122 -2.88 -7.90 -2.60
C GLN A 122 -1.40 -7.57 -2.35
N GLN A 123 -0.73 -6.93 -3.31
CA GLN A 123 0.64 -6.44 -3.13
C GLN A 123 0.74 -5.46 -1.96
N ALA A 124 -0.20 -4.51 -1.85
CA ALA A 124 -0.27 -3.57 -0.74
C ALA A 124 -0.56 -4.26 0.60
N SER A 125 -1.50 -5.21 0.62
CA SER A 125 -1.80 -6.04 1.79
C SER A 125 -0.61 -6.91 2.22
N ILE A 126 0.14 -7.50 1.28
CA ILE A 126 1.35 -8.30 1.57
C ILE A 126 2.39 -7.45 2.30
N VAL A 127 2.64 -6.23 1.83
CA VAL A 127 3.62 -5.31 2.46
C VAL A 127 3.14 -4.86 3.84
N ALA A 128 1.86 -4.52 3.99
CA ALA A 128 1.27 -4.08 5.25
C ALA A 128 1.22 -5.22 6.30
N ASP A 129 0.89 -6.43 5.88
CA ASP A 129 0.89 -7.63 6.72
C ASP A 129 2.30 -8.07 7.13
N TYR A 130 3.26 -7.96 6.22
CA TYR A 130 4.66 -8.16 6.59
C TYR A 130 5.07 -7.15 7.67
N TRP A 131 4.77 -5.87 7.46
CA TRP A 131 5.08 -4.82 8.44
C TRP A 131 4.43 -5.09 9.80
N ILE A 132 3.13 -5.42 9.86
CA ILE A 132 2.44 -5.60 11.14
C ILE A 132 2.96 -6.84 11.90
N LEU A 133 3.37 -7.89 11.19
CA LEU A 133 4.06 -9.04 11.78
C LEU A 133 5.39 -8.65 12.43
N THR A 134 6.17 -7.74 11.83
CA THR A 134 7.41 -7.22 12.47
C THR A 134 7.15 -6.45 13.75
N LYS A 135 5.90 -6.00 13.98
CA LYS A 135 5.45 -5.33 15.19
C LYS A 135 4.75 -6.26 16.18
N GLY A 136 4.71 -7.57 15.90
CA GLY A 136 4.03 -8.57 16.72
C GLY A 136 2.50 -8.54 16.60
N GLY A 137 1.95 -7.88 15.58
CA GLY A 137 0.53 -7.92 15.28
C GLY A 137 0.13 -9.06 14.36
N ILE A 138 -1.13 -9.07 13.94
CA ILE A 138 -1.74 -10.14 13.15
C ILE A 138 -2.02 -9.62 11.72
N PRO A 139 -1.59 -10.33 10.66
CA PRO A 139 -1.98 -10.05 9.28
C PRO A 139 -3.50 -9.93 9.12
N GLN A 140 -3.94 -8.99 8.31
CA GLN A 140 -5.35 -8.71 8.06
C GLN A 140 -5.90 -9.54 6.90
N ASP A 141 -5.12 -9.75 5.85
CA ASP A 141 -5.62 -10.30 4.58
C ASP A 141 -4.99 -11.63 4.16
N ASN A 142 -3.95 -12.09 4.86
CA ASN A 142 -3.37 -13.41 4.62
C ASN A 142 -4.31 -14.54 5.08
N LEU A 143 -4.65 -15.44 4.15
CA LEU A 143 -5.54 -16.58 4.40
C LEU A 143 -4.89 -17.74 5.19
N ALA A 144 -3.58 -17.68 5.43
CA ALA A 144 -2.90 -18.67 6.25
C ALA A 144 -3.42 -18.65 7.70
N LYS A 145 -3.57 -19.84 8.31
CA LYS A 145 -4.04 -19.95 9.72
C LYS A 145 -3.04 -19.39 10.74
N THR A 146 -1.75 -19.51 10.43
CA THR A 146 -0.64 -19.10 11.32
C THR A 146 0.47 -18.47 10.49
N PRO A 147 0.24 -17.27 9.92
CA PRO A 147 1.23 -16.58 9.10
C PRO A 147 2.45 -16.20 9.92
N LYS A 148 3.64 -16.34 9.35
CA LYS A 148 4.92 -16.03 9.96
C LYS A 148 5.75 -15.16 9.02
N LEU A 149 6.67 -14.37 9.58
CA LEU A 149 7.57 -13.52 8.79
C LEU A 149 8.32 -14.29 7.68
N ALA A 150 8.68 -15.56 7.93
CA ALA A 150 9.36 -16.40 6.96
C ALA A 150 8.54 -16.63 5.68
N ASP A 151 7.21 -16.64 5.77
CA ASP A 151 6.31 -16.88 4.64
C ASP A 151 6.38 -15.75 3.60
N TYR A 152 6.81 -14.56 4.02
CA TYR A 152 6.92 -13.35 3.19
C TYR A 152 8.30 -13.17 2.56
N THR A 153 9.26 -14.06 2.84
CA THR A 153 10.67 -13.86 2.45
C THR A 153 10.83 -13.67 0.94
N SER A 154 10.14 -14.49 0.13
CA SER A 154 10.24 -14.43 -1.34
C SER A 154 9.63 -13.14 -1.88
N THR A 155 8.37 -12.85 -1.51
CA THR A 155 7.66 -11.66 -1.98
C THR A 155 8.33 -10.36 -1.53
N MET A 156 8.83 -10.29 -0.28
CA MET A 156 9.51 -9.10 0.22
C MET A 156 10.92 -8.93 -0.37
N LYS A 157 11.58 -10.03 -0.76
CA LYS A 157 12.84 -9.97 -1.52
C LYS A 157 12.61 -9.32 -2.88
N ASP A 158 11.57 -9.74 -3.59
CA ASP A 158 11.23 -9.18 -4.91
C ASP A 158 10.80 -7.72 -4.81
N PHE A 159 9.92 -7.39 -3.85
CA PHE A 159 9.53 -6.02 -3.57
C PHE A 159 10.75 -5.12 -3.29
N SER A 160 11.69 -5.60 -2.48
CA SER A 160 12.91 -4.87 -2.11
C SER A 160 13.91 -4.70 -3.25
N ALA A 161 13.69 -5.36 -4.40
CA ALA A 161 14.50 -5.16 -5.60
C ALA A 161 14.08 -3.89 -6.39
N GLY A 162 13.02 -3.21 -5.97
CA GLY A 162 12.63 -1.90 -6.49
C GLY A 162 13.77 -0.88 -6.37
N GLY A 163 14.07 -0.19 -7.46
CA GLY A 163 15.06 0.88 -7.48
C GLY A 163 14.58 2.16 -6.76
N PRO A 164 15.30 3.27 -6.92
CA PRO A 164 14.82 4.58 -6.49
C PRO A 164 13.51 4.96 -7.21
N PRO A 165 12.60 5.71 -6.55
CA PRO A 165 11.33 6.11 -7.15
C PRO A 165 11.58 7.04 -8.35
N HIS A 166 10.86 6.81 -9.44
CA HIS A 166 10.84 7.71 -10.58
C HIS A 166 9.43 8.26 -10.77
N ARG A 167 9.32 9.52 -11.20
CA ARG A 167 8.01 10.06 -11.57
C ARG A 167 7.59 9.37 -12.87
N PRO A 168 6.37 8.81 -12.97
CA PRO A 168 5.91 8.21 -14.21
C PRO A 168 6.05 9.19 -15.38
N SER A 169 6.80 8.80 -16.41
CA SER A 169 6.76 9.41 -17.75
C SER A 169 5.56 8.85 -18.52
N LEU A 170 5.10 9.55 -19.56
CA LEU A 170 4.20 8.94 -20.56
C LEU A 170 4.87 7.74 -21.26
N ASP A 171 6.20 7.70 -21.28
CA ASP A 171 7.00 6.60 -21.86
C ASP A 171 7.04 5.35 -20.98
N ASP A 172 6.64 5.44 -19.70
CA ASP A 172 6.63 4.31 -18.77
C ASP A 172 5.44 3.36 -19.01
N TYR A 173 4.58 3.65 -20.00
CA TYR A 173 3.46 2.81 -20.39
C TYR A 173 3.75 2.14 -21.74
N PRO A 174 3.51 0.82 -21.88
CA PRO A 174 3.57 0.19 -23.20
C PRO A 174 2.57 0.88 -24.14
N SER A 175 3.02 1.24 -25.33
CA SER A 175 2.28 1.98 -26.35
C SER A 175 1.09 1.22 -26.96
N THR A 176 0.76 0.05 -26.42
CA THR A 176 -0.28 -0.84 -26.93
C THR A 176 -1.26 -1.20 -25.81
N TRP A 177 -2.32 -0.39 -25.72
CA TRP A 177 -3.63 -0.79 -25.23
C TRP A 177 -4.65 -0.42 -26.31
#